data_AF-A0A7W6DMJ5-F1
#
_entry.id   AF-A0A7W6DMJ5-F1
#
_cell.length_a   1.000
_cell.length_b   1.000
_cell.length_c   1.000
_cell.angle_alpha   90.00
_cell.angle_beta   90.00
_cell.angle_gamma   90.00
#
_symmetry.space_group_name_H-M   'P 1'
#
loop_
_entity.id
_entity.type
_entity.pdbx_description
1 polymer ?
#
loop_
_entity_poly.entity_id
_entity_poly.type
_entity_poly.pdbx_seq_one_letter_code
_entity_poly.pdbx_strand_id
1 'polypeptide(L)' 'MALPALAIKASKARDSAYKLTNSDGLLLLVRPTFGGCWRMNHRYLGKQ' A
#
# COMPACT_ATOMS: atom_id res chain seq x y z
N MET A 1 13.43 -0.49 3.80
CA MET A 1 13.31 0.87 4.37
C MET A 1 11.84 1.14 4.61
N ALA A 2 11.48 1.67 5.78
CA ALA A 2 10.09 1.93 6.11
C ALA A 2 9.54 3.13 5.31
N LEU A 3 8.27 3.07 4.92
CA LEU A 3 7.58 4.13 4.21
C LEU A 3 7.34 5.31 5.19
N PRO A 4 7.86 6.52 4.91
CA PRO A 4 7.76 7.63 5.83
C PRO A 4 6.33 8.17 5.91
N ALA A 5 5.93 8.63 7.10
CA ALA A 5 4.59 9.20 7.33
C ALA A 5 4.25 10.36 6.39
N LEU A 6 5.25 11.15 5.97
CA LEU A 6 5.07 12.21 4.99
C LEU A 6 4.63 11.69 3.63
N ALA A 7 5.21 10.59 3.15
CA ALA A 7 4.81 9.98 1.87
C ALA A 7 3.39 9.43 1.92
N ILE A 8 2.97 8.89 3.07
CA ILE A 8 1.59 8.43 3.29
C ILE A 8 0.62 9.61 3.24
N LYS A 9 0.93 10.72 3.95
CA LYS A 9 0.08 11.93 3.94
C LYS A 9 0.03 12.62 2.58
N ALA A 10 1.12 12.57 1.82
CA ALA A 10 1.19 13.12 0.47
C ALA A 10 0.47 12.24 -0.58
N SER A 11 0.14 10.99 -0.23
CA SER A 11 -0.57 10.09 -1.14
C SER A 11 -2.01 10.57 -1.33
N LYS A 12 -2.39 10.74 -2.59
CA LYS A 12 -3.74 11.17 -2.98
C LYS A 12 -4.39 10.11 -3.86
N ALA A 13 -5.72 10.05 -3.81
CA ALA A 13 -6.50 9.29 -4.77
C ALA A 13 -6.19 9.77 -6.20
N ARG A 14 -6.12 8.83 -7.12
CA ARG A 14 -5.92 9.04 -8.56
C ARG A 14 -6.99 8.26 -9.31
N ASP A 15 -7.08 8.44 -10.62
CA ASP A 15 -8.03 7.71 -11.48
C ASP A 15 -7.79 6.19 -11.48
N SER A 16 -6.57 5.75 -11.15
CA SER A 16 -6.18 4.34 -11.05
C SER A 16 -5.53 4.02 -9.72
N ALA A 17 -5.76 2.81 -9.23
CA ALA A 17 -5.18 2.34 -7.99
C ALA A 17 -3.66 2.13 -8.12
N TYR A 18 -2.92 2.49 -7.07
CA TYR A 18 -1.46 2.29 -7.02
C TYR A 18 -1.01 1.81 -5.65
N LYS A 19 0.19 1.22 -5.61
CA LYS A 19 0.78 0.62 -4.40
C LYS A 19 1.95 1.46 -3.92
N LEU A 20 1.98 1.73 -2.63
CA LEU A 20 3.16 2.25 -1.93
C LEU A 20 3.72 1.13 -1.07
N THR A 21 4.84 0.56 -1.49
CA THR A 21 5.49 -0.55 -0.80
C THR A 21 6.19 -0.05 0.46
N ASN A 22 5.92 -0.71 1.58
CA ASN A 22 6.65 -0.57 2.82
C ASN A 22 7.60 -1.78 2.99
N SER A 23 8.30 -1.89 4.12
CA SER A 23 9.13 -3.05 4.42
C SER A 23 8.28 -4.30 4.68
N ASP A 24 8.94 -5.47 4.60
CA ASP A 24 8.42 -6.75 5.08
C ASP A 24 7.13 -7.23 4.38
N GLY A 25 6.89 -6.77 3.16
CA GLY A 25 5.70 -7.14 2.38
C GLY A 25 4.45 -6.34 2.73
N LEU A 26 4.52 -5.40 3.68
CA LEU A 26 3.44 -4.47 3.94
C LEU A 26 3.36 -3.42 2.81
N LEU A 27 2.16 -3.08 2.36
CA LEU A 27 1.94 -2.06 1.34
C LEU A 27 0.67 -1.25 1.63
N LEU A 28 0.67 0.01 1.23
CA LEU A 28 -0.53 0.84 1.19
C LEU A 28 -1.08 0.82 -0.24
N LEU A 29 -2.31 0.33 -0.41
CA LEU A 29 -3.05 0.38 -1.66
C LEU A 29 -3.94 1.62 -1.66
N VAL A 30 -3.61 2.59 -2.52
CA VAL A 30 -4.40 3.81 -2.67
C VAL A 30 -5.40 3.62 -3.81
N ARG A 31 -6.69 3.76 -3.51
CA ARG A 31 -7.79 3.57 -4.48
C ARG A 31 -8.49 4.89 -4.77
N PRO A 32 -9.10 5.04 -5.96
CA PRO A 32 -9.85 6.24 -6.34
C PRO A 32 -11.04 6.52 -5.40
N THR A 33 -11.79 5.47 -5.04
CA THR A 33 -13.10 5.57 -4.38
C THR A 33 -13.08 5.34 -2.87
N PHE A 34 -12.05 4.69 -2.32
CA PHE A 34 -12.06 4.21 -0.93
C PHE A 34 -10.81 4.60 -0.12
N GLY A 35 -10.10 5.65 -0.54
CA GLY A 35 -8.88 6.08 0.15
C GLY A 35 -7.76 5.02 0.14
N GLY A 36 -6.81 5.15 1.06
CA GLY A 36 -5.69 4.21 1.23
C GLY A 36 -6.03 3.08 2.21
N CYS A 37 -5.77 1.84 1.84
CA CYS A 37 -5.87 0.68 2.73
C CYS A 37 -4.56 -0.11 2.83
N TRP A 38 -4.18 -0.48 4.06
CA TRP A 38 -3.01 -1.32 4.28
C TRP A 38 -3.30 -2.76 3.85
N ARG A 39 -2.33 -3.38 3.19
CA ARG A 39 -2.36 -4.78 2.79
C ARG A 39 -1.05 -5.45 3.12
N MET A 40 -1.11 -6.69 3.55
CA MET A 40 0.05 -7.52 3.76
C MET A 40 0.21 -8.49 2.60
N ASN A 41 1.32 -8.36 1.87
CA ASN A 41 1.73 -9.34 0.89
C ASN A 41 2.44 -10.49 1.59
N HIS A 42 1.66 -11.44 2.10
CA HIS A 42 2.17 -12.62 2.80
C HIS A 42 2.05 -13.85 1.90
N ARG A 43 2.88 -14.86 2.15
CA ARG A 43 2.77 -16.16 1.50
C ARG A 43 2.53 -17.23 2.54
N TYR A 44 1.59 -18.13 2.26
CA TYR A 44 1.33 -19.30 3.08
C TYR A 44 1.18 -20.52 2.19
N LEU A 45 1.98 -21.56 2.45
CA LEU A 45 2.00 -22.80 1.66
C LEU A 45 2.13 -22.56 0.14
N GLY A 46 2.98 -21.62 -0.25
CA GLY A 46 3.25 -21.28 -1.66
C GLY A 46 2.18 -20.41 -2.33
N LYS A 47 1.10 -20.03 -1.63
CA LYS A 47 0.06 -19.13 -2.13
C LYS A 47 0.26 -17.72 -1.58
N GLN A 48 -0.04 -16.72 -2.40
CA GLN A 48 0.04 -15.30 -2.08
C GLN A 48 -1.30 -14.63 -2.34
#